data_AF-A0A5N7D5U7-F1
#
_entry.id   AF-A0A5N7D5U7-F1
#
_cell.length_a   1.000
_cell.length_b   1.000
_cell.length_c   1.000
_cell.angle_alpha   90.00
_cell.angle_beta   90.00
_cell.angle_gamma   90.00
#
_symmetry.space_group_name_H-M   'P 1'
#
loop_
_entity.id
_entity.type
_entity.pdbx_description
1 polymer ?
#
loop_
_entity_poly.entity_id
_entity_poly.type
_entity_poly.pdbx_seq_one_letter_code
_entity_poly.pdbx_strand_id
1 'polypeptide(L)'
;MVNNALPETEREWKEAARKYKVKNQNLCMNLKLHSASRVSYKQFLLFRTILPSIVPPQQLNNQTLGIAPLIGQAKQLLSDVAFQDYILDVSTRQIQGTWSAAWGGNDRLFRVPAIQQQQVIRDELRDERCEASVNTSIVSFLQAIAELVPQSGRQWTADRIKLIADFSTRRRNRQFVAYTDGQLEDTASRRPLALIECKRSRRDDHSPDVDMQEVAQMVAWVKQHPGVPGNDKRVLVSQDGTDIYISVLQYDPGWFRYLQGGRGSIVHAGFAYMHRYGPWNIWVAQQMEHFAQVILALLFL
;
A
#
# COMPACT_ATOMS: atom_id res chain seq x y z
N MET A 1 -15.05 -19.98 -6.56
CA MET A 1 -13.96 -19.75 -7.53
C MET A 1 -12.76 -20.55 -7.07
N VAL A 2 -11.97 -21.15 -7.97
CA VAL A 2 -10.74 -21.85 -7.56
C VAL A 2 -9.82 -20.80 -6.93
N ASN A 3 -9.62 -20.86 -5.61
CA ASN A 3 -8.71 -19.99 -4.88
C ASN A 3 -7.29 -20.30 -5.35
N ASN A 4 -6.83 -19.61 -6.40
CA ASN A 4 -5.48 -19.79 -6.90
C ASN A 4 -4.58 -18.95 -5.99
N ALA A 5 -3.88 -19.63 -5.09
CA ALA A 5 -2.85 -19.00 -4.27
C ALA A 5 -1.89 -18.20 -5.15
N LEU A 6 -1.62 -16.96 -4.75
CA LEU A 6 -0.66 -16.12 -5.44
C LEU A 6 0.76 -16.68 -5.19
N PRO A 7 1.68 -16.66 -6.17
CA PRO A 7 3.01 -17.23 -6.00
C PRO A 7 3.84 -16.47 -4.97
N GLU A 8 4.29 -17.17 -3.94
CA GLU A 8 5.21 -16.67 -2.92
C GLU A 8 6.67 -16.92 -3.31
N THR A 9 6.90 -17.83 -4.29
CA THR A 9 8.22 -18.13 -4.82
C THR A 9 8.28 -18.08 -6.35
N GLU A 10 9.48 -17.86 -6.92
CA GLU A 10 9.67 -17.95 -8.37
C GLU A 10 9.32 -19.33 -8.93
N ARG A 11 9.49 -20.39 -8.13
CA ARG A 11 9.16 -21.76 -8.54
C ARG A 11 7.65 -21.91 -8.72
N GLU A 12 6.87 -21.48 -7.74
CA GLU A 12 5.41 -21.44 -7.82
C GLU A 12 4.94 -20.59 -8.99
N TRP A 13 5.57 -19.44 -9.22
CA TRP A 13 5.24 -18.61 -10.37
C TRP A 13 5.49 -19.37 -11.68
N LYS A 14 6.64 -20.06 -11.81
CA LYS A 14 6.99 -20.85 -13.00
C LYS A 14 5.98 -21.98 -13.23
N GLU A 15 5.51 -22.63 -12.18
CA GLU A 15 4.49 -23.69 -12.24
C GLU A 15 3.12 -23.13 -12.66
N ALA A 16 2.66 -22.06 -11.99
CA ALA A 16 1.43 -21.37 -12.34
C ALA A 16 1.48 -20.82 -13.78
N ALA A 17 2.57 -20.20 -14.19
CA ALA A 17 2.72 -19.65 -15.53
C ALA A 17 2.69 -20.74 -16.63
N ARG A 18 3.18 -21.95 -16.35
CA ARG A 18 3.00 -23.12 -17.24
C ARG A 18 1.54 -23.56 -17.28
N LYS A 19 0.92 -23.77 -16.11
CA LYS A 19 -0.49 -24.19 -15.97
C LYS A 19 -1.45 -23.26 -16.73
N TYR A 20 -1.23 -21.95 -16.62
CA TYR A 20 -2.06 -20.93 -17.27
C TYR A 20 -1.58 -20.53 -18.68
N LYS A 21 -0.54 -21.18 -19.21
CA LYS A 21 0.02 -20.99 -20.54
C LYS A 21 0.54 -19.55 -20.81
N VAL A 22 1.02 -18.87 -19.77
CA VAL A 22 1.54 -17.48 -19.83
C VAL A 22 3.07 -17.40 -19.66
N LYS A 23 3.78 -18.51 -19.43
CA LYS A 23 5.24 -18.54 -19.20
C LYS A 23 6.06 -17.76 -20.24
N ASN A 24 5.69 -17.87 -21.52
CA ASN A 24 6.38 -17.24 -22.64
C ASN A 24 5.60 -16.05 -23.21
N GLN A 25 4.78 -15.40 -22.37
CA GLN A 25 3.99 -14.23 -22.74
C GLN A 25 4.46 -13.00 -21.96
N ASN A 26 4.11 -11.81 -22.46
CA ASN A 26 4.26 -10.56 -21.74
C ASN A 26 2.99 -9.70 -21.88
N LEU A 27 2.93 -8.56 -21.19
CA LEU A 27 1.77 -7.66 -21.17
C LEU A 27 1.45 -7.03 -22.54
N CYS A 28 2.38 -7.06 -23.50
CA CYS A 28 2.14 -6.62 -24.88
C CYS A 28 1.47 -7.70 -25.76
N MET A 29 1.43 -8.96 -25.32
CA MET A 29 0.87 -10.11 -26.05
C MET A 29 -0.64 -10.30 -25.81
N ASN A 30 -1.23 -11.37 -26.37
CA ASN A 30 -2.67 -11.65 -26.61
C ASN A 30 -3.63 -11.71 -25.41
N LEU A 31 -3.33 -11.06 -24.29
CA LEU A 31 -4.27 -10.90 -23.19
C LEU A 31 -5.01 -9.56 -23.28
N LYS A 32 -6.31 -9.58 -23.00
CA LYS A 32 -7.07 -8.36 -22.66
C LYS A 32 -6.62 -7.93 -21.26
N LEU A 33 -6.12 -6.70 -21.13
CA LEU A 33 -5.74 -6.16 -19.83
C LEU A 33 -6.97 -5.53 -19.18
N HIS A 34 -7.32 -6.03 -17.99
CA HIS A 34 -8.40 -5.50 -17.17
C HIS A 34 -7.86 -4.43 -16.22
N SER A 35 -8.73 -3.55 -15.73
CA SER A 35 -8.38 -2.56 -14.70
C SER A 35 -7.85 -3.24 -13.43
N ALA A 36 -7.12 -2.49 -12.60
CA ALA A 36 -6.53 -3.00 -11.36
C ALA A 36 -7.56 -3.72 -10.46
N SER A 37 -8.76 -3.17 -10.29
CA SER A 37 -9.85 -3.76 -9.50
C SER A 37 -10.49 -5.01 -10.12
N ARG A 38 -10.08 -5.42 -11.32
CA ARG A 38 -10.64 -6.56 -12.06
C ARG A 38 -9.54 -7.44 -12.69
N VAL A 39 -8.34 -7.42 -12.12
CA VAL A 39 -7.19 -8.16 -12.63
C VAL A 39 -7.54 -9.65 -12.69
N SER A 40 -7.31 -10.27 -13.84
CA SER A 40 -7.42 -11.73 -13.95
C SER A 40 -6.16 -12.40 -13.44
N TYR A 41 -6.25 -13.64 -12.95
CA TYR A 41 -5.07 -14.39 -12.51
C TYR A 41 -3.98 -14.52 -13.60
N LYS A 42 -4.38 -14.65 -14.89
CA LYS A 42 -3.43 -14.63 -16.02
C LYS A 42 -2.70 -13.29 -16.13
N GLN A 43 -3.41 -12.17 -15.96
CA GLN A 43 -2.81 -10.85 -15.99
C GLN A 43 -1.86 -10.64 -14.80
N PHE A 44 -2.26 -11.09 -13.62
CA PHE A 44 -1.41 -11.07 -12.44
C PHE A 44 -0.10 -11.85 -12.67
N LEU A 45 -0.18 -13.07 -13.21
CA LEU A 45 1.03 -13.83 -13.56
C LEU A 45 1.92 -13.06 -14.56
N LEU A 46 1.35 -12.33 -15.51
CA LEU A 46 2.11 -11.48 -16.43
C LEU A 46 2.73 -10.25 -15.78
N PHE A 47 2.33 -9.85 -14.58
CA PHE A 47 3.08 -8.85 -13.82
C PHE A 47 4.45 -9.37 -13.35
N ARG A 48 4.65 -10.69 -13.30
CA ARG A 48 5.90 -11.31 -12.80
C ARG A 48 6.29 -10.78 -11.41
N THR A 49 5.30 -10.67 -10.54
CA THR A 49 5.49 -10.27 -9.16
C THR A 49 5.41 -11.50 -8.26
N ILE A 50 6.39 -11.64 -7.39
CA ILE A 50 6.38 -12.59 -6.28
C ILE A 50 5.81 -11.87 -5.07
N LEU A 51 4.90 -12.53 -4.39
CA LEU A 51 4.15 -11.96 -3.28
C LEU A 51 4.34 -12.83 -2.04
N PRO A 52 5.47 -12.70 -1.32
CA PRO A 52 5.68 -13.42 -0.07
C PRO A 52 4.56 -13.18 0.95
N SER A 53 4.42 -14.08 1.91
CA SER A 53 3.47 -13.93 3.01
C SER A 53 3.69 -12.61 3.77
N ILE A 54 2.62 -12.11 4.36
CA ILE A 54 2.66 -10.86 5.14
C ILE A 54 3.54 -11.08 6.38
N VAL A 55 4.44 -10.12 6.62
CA VAL A 55 5.38 -10.13 7.74
C VAL A 55 4.82 -9.27 8.88
N PRO A 56 4.85 -9.73 10.14
CA PRO A 56 4.32 -8.95 11.26
C PRO A 56 5.12 -7.65 11.48
N PRO A 57 4.49 -6.59 12.05
CA PRO A 57 5.13 -5.27 12.23
C PRO A 57 6.51 -5.31 12.87
N GLN A 58 6.72 -6.18 13.87
CA GLN A 58 7.97 -6.26 14.64
C GLN A 58 9.16 -6.76 13.80
N GLN A 59 8.89 -7.40 12.67
CA GLN A 59 9.88 -7.92 11.74
C GLN A 59 10.07 -7.01 10.51
N LEU A 60 9.42 -5.84 10.49
CA LEU A 60 9.61 -4.86 9.42
C LEU A 60 11.08 -4.43 9.36
N ASN A 61 11.71 -4.66 8.21
CA ASN A 61 13.09 -4.28 7.99
C ASN A 61 13.18 -2.82 7.51
N ASN A 62 13.56 -1.92 8.43
CA ASN A 62 13.73 -0.50 8.15
C ASN A 62 14.79 -0.21 7.07
N GLN A 63 15.79 -1.08 6.89
CA GLN A 63 16.80 -0.93 5.82
C GLN A 63 16.19 -1.19 4.45
N THR A 64 15.30 -2.19 4.35
CA THR A 64 14.56 -2.50 3.13
C THR A 64 13.69 -1.32 2.68
N LEU A 65 13.22 -0.48 3.60
CA LEU A 65 12.50 0.76 3.31
C LEU A 65 13.40 1.98 3.10
N GLY A 66 14.70 1.91 3.44
CA GLY A 66 15.60 3.06 3.42
C GLY A 66 15.44 4.01 4.61
N ILE A 67 14.54 3.70 5.55
CA ILE A 67 14.16 4.58 6.67
C ILE A 67 14.98 4.35 7.94
N ALA A 68 15.83 3.32 7.99
CA ALA A 68 16.65 3.00 9.16
C ALA A 68 17.35 4.21 9.83
N PRO A 69 18.03 5.12 9.09
CA PRO A 69 18.69 6.28 9.71
C PRO A 69 17.70 7.35 10.21
N LEU A 70 16.44 7.31 9.77
CA LEU A 70 15.41 8.32 10.03
C LEU A 70 14.53 7.98 11.24
N ILE A 71 14.57 6.72 11.69
CA ILE A 71 13.75 6.22 12.81
C ILE A 71 14.00 7.02 14.11
N GLY A 72 15.24 7.40 14.40
CA GLY A 72 15.57 8.15 15.61
C GLY A 72 14.90 9.53 15.63
N GLN A 73 14.98 10.25 14.52
CA GLN A 73 14.32 11.55 14.34
C GLN A 73 12.79 11.40 14.40
N ALA A 74 12.25 10.35 13.78
CA ALA A 74 10.81 10.09 13.81
C ALA A 74 10.29 9.93 15.25
N LYS A 75 10.98 9.14 16.09
CA LYS A 75 10.62 8.95 17.50
C LYS A 75 10.60 10.25 18.31
N GLN A 76 11.56 11.14 18.05
CA GLN A 76 11.64 12.42 18.75
C GLN A 76 10.42 13.30 18.46
N LEU A 77 10.00 13.37 17.20
CA LEU A 77 8.83 14.16 16.79
C LEU A 77 7.52 13.57 17.28
N LEU A 78 7.43 12.25 17.43
CA LEU A 78 6.27 11.62 18.07
C LEU A 78 6.19 11.87 19.59
N SER A 79 7.19 12.50 20.20
CA SER A 79 7.05 13.03 21.57
C SER A 79 6.18 14.29 21.62
N ASP A 80 5.65 14.76 20.49
CA ASP A 80 4.68 15.84 20.41
C ASP A 80 3.43 15.57 21.26
N VAL A 81 2.97 16.62 21.96
CA VAL A 81 1.90 16.51 22.94
C VAL A 81 0.56 16.09 22.31
N ALA A 82 0.27 16.50 21.07
CA ALA A 82 -0.96 16.12 20.40
C ALA A 82 -0.96 14.63 19.99
N PHE A 83 0.21 14.09 19.62
CA PHE A 83 0.34 12.67 19.34
C PHE A 83 0.30 11.83 20.62
N GLN A 84 0.93 12.29 21.70
CA GLN A 84 0.88 11.60 23.00
C GLN A 84 -0.54 11.55 23.57
N ASP A 85 -1.32 12.63 23.44
CA ASP A 85 -2.74 12.63 23.79
C ASP A 85 -3.53 11.57 23.00
N TYR A 86 -3.24 11.43 21.70
CA TYR A 86 -3.85 10.40 20.85
C TYR A 86 -3.51 8.99 21.31
N ILE A 87 -2.23 8.70 21.59
CA ILE A 87 -1.81 7.38 22.09
C ILE A 87 -2.44 7.08 23.45
N LEU A 88 -2.55 8.08 24.34
CA LEU A 88 -3.22 7.93 25.63
C LEU A 88 -4.71 7.61 25.48
N ASP A 89 -5.41 8.28 24.57
CA ASP A 89 -6.82 8.04 24.29
C ASP A 89 -7.06 6.63 23.70
N VAL A 90 -6.23 6.19 22.74
CA VAL A 90 -6.29 4.81 22.21
C VAL A 90 -6.01 3.80 23.34
N SER A 91 -4.99 4.03 24.16
CA SER A 91 -4.64 3.15 25.29
C SER A 91 -5.76 3.06 26.32
N THR A 92 -6.40 4.18 26.65
CA THR A 92 -7.50 4.24 27.61
C THR A 92 -8.69 3.42 27.11
N ARG A 93 -9.06 3.58 25.83
CA ARG A 93 -10.12 2.79 25.20
C ARG A 93 -9.77 1.30 25.16
N GLN A 94 -8.50 0.97 24.89
CA GLN A 94 -7.99 -0.40 24.91
C GLN A 94 -8.12 -1.07 26.27
N ILE A 95 -7.78 -0.37 27.34
CA ILE A 95 -7.84 -0.89 28.72
C ILE A 95 -9.30 -1.03 29.18
N GLN A 96 -10.15 -0.05 28.89
CA GLN A 96 -11.53 0.00 29.37
C GLN A 96 -12.51 -0.83 28.54
N GLY A 97 -12.14 -1.19 27.30
CA GLY A 97 -13.05 -1.84 26.36
C GLY A 97 -14.18 -0.93 25.87
N THR A 98 -14.08 0.39 26.08
CA THR A 98 -15.12 1.40 25.81
C THR A 98 -14.95 2.06 24.45
N TRP A 99 -15.00 1.26 23.39
CA TRP A 99 -14.69 1.70 22.03
C TRP A 99 -15.74 2.62 21.38
N SER A 100 -16.90 2.75 22.01
CA SER A 100 -17.94 3.73 21.65
C SER A 100 -17.80 5.06 22.38
N ALA A 101 -16.87 5.19 23.33
CA ALA A 101 -16.64 6.44 24.05
C ALA A 101 -16.21 7.53 23.08
N ALA A 102 -16.69 8.75 23.31
CA ALA A 102 -16.23 9.91 22.57
C ALA A 102 -14.73 10.15 22.83
N TRP A 103 -14.06 10.82 21.88
CA TRP A 103 -12.70 11.34 22.06
C TRP A 103 -12.53 11.99 23.44
N GLY A 104 -11.61 11.44 24.24
CA GLY A 104 -11.33 11.90 25.59
C GLY A 104 -10.10 12.81 25.70
N GLY A 105 -9.40 13.07 24.59
CA GLY A 105 -8.22 13.93 24.56
C GLY A 105 -8.54 15.41 24.32
N ASN A 106 -7.49 16.21 24.16
CA ASN A 106 -7.63 17.65 23.88
C ASN A 106 -8.02 17.92 22.42
N ASP A 107 -8.62 19.09 22.16
CA ASP A 107 -8.91 19.57 20.80
C ASP A 107 -7.61 20.01 20.11
N ARG A 108 -6.84 19.04 19.63
CA ARG A 108 -5.54 19.20 18.96
C ARG A 108 -5.51 18.45 17.62
N LEU A 109 -4.32 18.41 17.01
CA LEU A 109 -4.04 17.85 15.69
C LEU A 109 -4.67 16.46 15.43
N PHE A 110 -4.63 15.55 16.42
CA PHE A 110 -5.11 14.17 16.26
C PHE A 110 -6.57 13.94 16.63
N ARG A 111 -7.33 14.97 16.99
CA ARG A 111 -8.76 14.84 17.33
C ARG A 111 -9.58 14.25 16.17
N VAL A 112 -9.45 14.81 14.96
CA VAL A 112 -10.20 14.36 13.79
C VAL A 112 -9.82 12.92 13.41
N PRO A 113 -8.52 12.56 13.29
CA PRO A 113 -8.10 11.18 13.08
C PRO A 113 -8.67 10.20 14.10
N ALA A 114 -8.64 10.56 15.39
CA ALA A 114 -9.15 9.69 16.44
C ALA A 114 -10.65 9.40 16.28
N ILE A 115 -11.45 10.44 15.99
CA ILE A 115 -12.90 10.31 15.77
C ILE A 115 -13.20 9.44 14.54
N GLN A 116 -12.44 9.61 13.45
CA GLN A 116 -12.66 8.82 12.24
C GLN A 116 -12.25 7.35 12.41
N GLN A 117 -11.16 7.08 13.15
CA GLN A 117 -10.80 5.71 13.54
C GLN A 117 -11.86 5.09 14.45
N GLN A 118 -12.42 5.83 15.41
CA GLN A 118 -13.54 5.38 16.23
C GLN A 118 -14.77 5.04 15.39
N GLN A 119 -15.04 5.81 14.33
CA GLN A 119 -16.12 5.49 13.40
C GLN A 119 -15.88 4.14 12.71
N VAL A 120 -14.68 3.90 12.18
CA VAL A 120 -14.35 2.60 11.55
C VAL A 120 -14.53 1.43 12.52
N ILE A 121 -14.04 1.60 13.75
CA ILE A 121 -14.20 0.64 14.85
C ILE A 121 -15.68 0.34 15.10
N ARG A 122 -16.50 1.40 15.23
CA ARG A 122 -17.94 1.29 15.48
C ARG A 122 -18.68 0.62 14.32
N ASP A 123 -18.36 1.01 13.10
CA ASP A 123 -18.94 0.45 11.87
C ASP A 123 -18.62 -1.06 11.77
N GLU A 124 -17.40 -1.49 12.16
CA GLU A 124 -17.03 -2.91 12.23
C GLU A 124 -17.86 -3.66 13.30
N LEU A 125 -18.00 -3.10 14.50
CA LEU A 125 -18.79 -3.72 15.58
C LEU A 125 -20.29 -3.84 15.25
N ARG A 126 -20.82 -2.96 14.40
CA ARG A 126 -22.23 -2.92 14.00
C ARG A 126 -22.51 -3.64 12.69
N ASP A 127 -21.48 -4.14 12.01
CA ASP A 127 -21.57 -4.64 10.64
C ASP A 127 -22.10 -3.59 9.62
N GLU A 128 -21.80 -2.32 9.86
CA GLU A 128 -22.17 -1.15 9.04
C GLU A 128 -20.98 -0.63 8.22
N ARG A 129 -20.04 -1.53 7.90
CA ARG A 129 -18.73 -1.23 7.31
C ARG A 129 -18.82 -0.44 6.00
N CYS A 130 -18.15 0.71 5.96
CA CYS A 130 -18.10 1.61 4.81
C CYS A 130 -16.65 1.86 4.36
N GLU A 131 -16.38 1.74 3.05
CA GLU A 131 -15.03 2.00 2.51
C GLU A 131 -14.64 3.47 2.67
N ALA A 132 -15.62 4.38 2.59
CA ALA A 132 -15.39 5.81 2.75
C ALA A 132 -14.97 6.17 4.19
N SER A 133 -15.48 5.49 5.23
CA SER A 133 -15.01 5.73 6.61
C SER A 133 -13.60 5.22 6.82
N VAL A 134 -13.22 4.09 6.20
CA VAL A 134 -11.83 3.60 6.20
C VAL A 134 -10.88 4.57 5.51
N ASN A 135 -11.27 5.10 4.33
CA ASN A 135 -10.46 6.07 3.61
C ASN A 135 -10.25 7.37 4.40
N THR A 136 -11.33 7.98 4.92
CA THR A 136 -11.20 9.21 5.68
C THR A 136 -10.33 9.01 6.92
N SER A 137 -10.53 7.90 7.63
CA SER A 137 -9.75 7.50 8.80
C SER A 137 -8.24 7.41 8.53
N ILE A 138 -7.80 6.70 7.49
CA ILE A 138 -6.36 6.61 7.19
C ILE A 138 -5.81 7.94 6.69
N VAL A 139 -6.53 8.64 5.80
CA VAL A 139 -6.03 9.88 5.19
C VAL A 139 -5.85 10.96 6.23
N SER A 140 -6.83 11.18 7.12
CA SER A 140 -6.70 12.20 8.16
C SER A 140 -5.58 11.88 9.13
N PHE A 141 -5.40 10.61 9.50
CA PHE A 141 -4.30 10.19 10.36
C PHE A 141 -2.94 10.47 9.70
N LEU A 142 -2.78 10.10 8.44
CA LEU A 142 -1.55 10.35 7.68
C LEU A 142 -1.27 11.86 7.51
N GLN A 143 -2.32 12.67 7.29
CA GLN A 143 -2.21 14.13 7.24
C GLN A 143 -1.77 14.72 8.59
N ALA A 144 -2.37 14.28 9.69
CA ALA A 144 -1.96 14.70 11.03
C ALA A 144 -0.49 14.33 11.34
N ILE A 145 -0.02 13.18 10.88
CA ILE A 145 1.39 12.80 10.98
C ILE A 145 2.29 13.72 10.14
N ALA A 146 1.86 14.11 8.92
CA ALA A 146 2.63 15.03 8.08
C ALA A 146 2.72 16.45 8.66
N GLU A 147 1.68 16.91 9.36
CA GLU A 147 1.67 18.20 10.07
C GLU A 147 2.66 18.27 11.25
N LEU A 148 3.20 17.13 11.72
CA LEU A 148 4.34 17.14 12.65
C LEU A 148 5.65 17.58 11.98
N VAL A 149 5.69 17.60 10.64
CA VAL A 149 6.88 17.93 9.83
C VAL A 149 6.50 18.78 8.61
N PRO A 150 5.94 19.99 8.81
CA PRO A 150 5.42 20.82 7.72
C PRO A 150 6.50 21.21 6.70
N GLN A 151 7.77 21.21 7.10
CA GLN A 151 8.92 21.48 6.25
C GLN A 151 9.31 20.34 5.30
N SER A 152 8.66 19.17 5.37
CA SER A 152 8.99 18.01 4.53
C SER A 152 8.74 18.25 3.03
N GLY A 153 7.91 19.23 2.67
CA GLY A 153 7.50 19.47 1.28
C GLY A 153 6.63 18.34 0.72
N ARG A 154 5.99 17.57 1.60
CA ARG A 154 5.17 16.41 1.22
C ARG A 154 3.82 16.47 1.91
N GLN A 155 2.80 15.95 1.24
CA GLN A 155 1.46 15.90 1.80
C GLN A 155 0.75 14.60 1.44
N TRP A 156 -0.05 14.12 2.39
CA TRP A 156 -1.01 13.05 2.13
C TRP A 156 -2.33 13.66 1.66
N THR A 157 -2.94 13.05 0.65
CA THR A 157 -4.21 13.51 0.07
C THR A 157 -5.13 12.32 -0.27
N ALA A 158 -6.44 12.56 -0.20
CA ALA A 158 -7.48 11.66 -0.68
C ALA A 158 -7.76 11.82 -2.20
N ASP A 159 -7.03 12.71 -2.88
CA ASP A 159 -7.15 12.88 -4.32
C ASP A 159 -6.85 11.56 -5.02
N ARG A 160 -7.79 11.06 -5.82
CA ARG A 160 -7.57 9.82 -6.57
C ARG A 160 -6.68 10.08 -7.78
N ILE A 161 -5.58 9.33 -7.91
CA ILE A 161 -4.78 9.33 -9.13
C ILE A 161 -5.23 8.22 -10.07
N LYS A 162 -5.32 8.54 -11.36
CA LYS A 162 -5.48 7.57 -12.45
C LYS A 162 -4.12 7.23 -13.03
N LEU A 163 -3.64 6.03 -12.73
CA LEU A 163 -2.44 5.46 -13.34
C LEU A 163 -2.81 4.67 -14.60
N ILE A 164 -2.04 4.85 -15.67
CA ILE A 164 -2.23 4.20 -16.97
C ILE A 164 -0.96 3.42 -17.31
N ALA A 165 -1.10 2.09 -17.34
CA ALA A 165 -0.04 1.19 -17.75
C ALA A 165 -0.19 0.86 -19.24
N ASP A 166 0.53 1.60 -20.10
CA ASP A 166 0.45 1.44 -21.55
C ASP A 166 1.46 0.40 -22.08
N PHE A 167 0.94 -0.69 -22.65
CA PHE A 167 1.67 -1.78 -23.30
C PHE A 167 1.32 -1.87 -24.79
N SER A 168 0.80 -0.78 -25.37
CA SER A 168 0.40 -0.70 -26.76
C SER A 168 1.58 -0.96 -27.69
N THR A 169 1.26 -1.56 -28.83
CA THR A 169 2.18 -1.74 -29.96
C THR A 169 1.64 -0.98 -31.15
N ARG A 170 2.46 -0.79 -32.19
CA ARG A 170 2.01 -0.18 -33.47
C ARG A 170 0.74 -0.81 -34.05
N ARG A 171 0.46 -2.08 -33.72
CA ARG A 171 -0.67 -2.85 -34.27
C ARG A 171 -1.88 -2.91 -33.35
N ARG A 172 -1.73 -2.65 -32.05
CA ARG A 172 -2.77 -2.87 -31.04
C ARG A 172 -2.59 -1.95 -29.85
N ASN A 173 -3.66 -1.24 -29.50
CA ASN A 173 -3.78 -0.56 -28.21
C ASN A 173 -3.95 -1.61 -27.10
N ARG A 174 -3.10 -1.54 -26.07
CA ARG A 174 -3.19 -2.37 -24.88
C ARG A 174 -2.76 -1.55 -23.67
N GLN A 175 -3.70 -1.26 -22.80
CA GLN A 175 -3.42 -0.59 -21.56
C GLN A 175 -4.36 -1.10 -20.48
N PHE A 176 -3.94 -0.97 -19.22
CA PHE A 176 -4.88 -1.02 -18.10
C PHE A 176 -4.76 0.24 -17.26
N VAL A 177 -5.83 0.50 -16.51
CA VAL A 177 -5.90 1.63 -15.59
C VAL A 177 -5.97 1.14 -14.16
N ALA A 178 -5.33 1.88 -13.26
CA ALA A 178 -5.41 1.69 -11.84
C ALA A 178 -5.80 3.03 -11.20
N TYR A 179 -6.83 3.01 -10.38
CA TYR A 179 -7.22 4.15 -9.55
C TYR A 179 -6.76 3.88 -8.13
N THR A 180 -6.29 4.90 -7.43
CA THR A 180 -5.89 4.84 -6.02
C THR A 180 -6.93 5.55 -5.15
N ASP A 181 -6.88 5.27 -3.85
CA ASP A 181 -7.73 5.90 -2.85
C ASP A 181 -7.11 7.16 -2.23
N GLY A 182 -5.85 7.43 -2.56
CA GLY A 182 -5.07 8.59 -2.17
C GLY A 182 -3.58 8.36 -2.44
N GLN A 183 -2.75 9.30 -2.00
CA GLN A 183 -1.30 9.21 -2.10
C GLN A 183 -0.60 10.14 -1.12
N LEU A 184 0.67 9.82 -0.85
CA LEU A 184 1.68 10.81 -0.48
C LEU A 184 2.21 11.42 -1.77
N GLU A 185 2.32 12.73 -1.84
CA GLU A 185 2.89 13.43 -2.99
C GLU A 185 3.85 14.53 -2.57
N ASP A 186 4.81 14.82 -3.45
CA ASP A 186 5.65 16.01 -3.36
C ASP A 186 4.81 17.25 -3.69
N THR A 187 4.82 18.27 -2.82
CA THR A 187 3.93 19.43 -2.96
C THR A 187 4.28 20.30 -4.16
N ALA A 188 5.56 20.35 -4.54
CA ALA A 188 6.04 21.17 -5.65
C ALA A 188 5.76 20.53 -7.03
N SER A 189 6.09 19.26 -7.18
CA SER A 189 5.98 18.53 -8.45
C SER A 189 4.67 17.75 -8.62
N ARG A 190 3.88 17.60 -7.53
CA ARG A 190 2.67 16.77 -7.48
C ARG A 190 2.92 15.30 -7.83
N ARG A 191 4.18 14.85 -7.74
CA ARG A 191 4.55 13.48 -8.07
C ARG A 191 4.18 12.56 -6.91
N PRO A 192 3.49 11.42 -7.15
CA PRO A 192 3.22 10.46 -6.09
C PRO A 192 4.54 9.86 -5.57
N LEU A 193 4.61 9.69 -4.25
CA LEU A 193 5.73 9.13 -3.47
C LEU A 193 5.34 7.86 -2.70
N ALA A 194 4.05 7.71 -2.38
CA ALA A 194 3.43 6.48 -1.89
C ALA A 194 1.94 6.46 -2.27
N LEU A 195 1.32 5.30 -2.41
CA LEU A 195 -0.12 5.17 -2.72
C LEU A 195 -0.92 4.81 -1.47
N ILE A 196 -2.23 5.10 -1.49
CA ILE A 196 -3.21 4.61 -0.53
C ILE A 196 -4.22 3.69 -1.24
N GLU A 197 -4.55 2.57 -0.60
CA GLU A 197 -5.67 1.68 -0.96
C GLU A 197 -6.50 1.37 0.29
N CYS A 198 -7.83 1.41 0.18
CA CYS A 198 -8.72 1.15 1.32
C CYS A 198 -9.74 0.08 0.97
N LYS A 199 -10.05 -0.78 1.94
CA LYS A 199 -11.18 -1.71 1.87
C LYS A 199 -12.01 -1.63 3.13
N ARG A 200 -13.32 -1.74 2.97
CA ARG A 200 -14.28 -1.69 4.09
C ARG A 200 -14.16 -2.86 5.08
N SER A 201 -13.60 -3.98 4.66
CA SER A 201 -13.58 -5.24 5.42
C SER A 201 -12.16 -5.77 5.55
N ARG A 202 -11.99 -6.78 6.41
CA ARG A 202 -10.69 -7.37 6.72
C ARG A 202 -10.08 -7.99 5.47
N ARG A 203 -8.74 -8.02 5.39
CA ARG A 203 -8.00 -8.53 4.22
C ARG A 203 -8.46 -9.92 3.78
N ASP A 204 -8.65 -10.82 4.72
CA ASP A 204 -9.06 -12.21 4.46
C ASP A 204 -10.43 -12.32 3.73
N ASP A 205 -11.29 -11.31 3.82
CA ASP A 205 -12.59 -11.28 3.16
C ASP A 205 -12.48 -11.00 1.64
N HIS A 206 -11.35 -10.46 1.19
CA HIS A 206 -11.18 -10.00 -0.20
C HIS A 206 -9.83 -10.38 -0.83
N SER A 207 -8.93 -11.03 -0.09
CA SER A 207 -7.80 -11.77 -0.66
C SER A 207 -8.29 -12.98 -1.46
N PRO A 208 -7.67 -13.29 -2.62
CA PRO A 208 -6.47 -12.66 -3.20
C PRO A 208 -6.76 -11.45 -4.12
N ASP A 209 -8.02 -11.04 -4.32
CA ASP A 209 -8.38 -10.03 -5.31
C ASP A 209 -7.79 -8.66 -4.96
N VAL A 210 -7.77 -8.26 -3.68
CA VAL A 210 -7.09 -7.02 -3.24
C VAL A 210 -5.59 -7.07 -3.48
N ASP A 211 -4.96 -8.22 -3.24
CA ASP A 211 -3.52 -8.35 -3.38
C ASP A 211 -3.12 -8.22 -4.86
N MET A 212 -3.95 -8.78 -5.76
CA MET A 212 -3.78 -8.62 -7.19
C MET A 212 -4.03 -7.17 -7.64
N GLN A 213 -4.98 -6.47 -7.02
CA GLN A 213 -5.27 -5.07 -7.28
C GLN A 213 -4.10 -4.17 -6.86
N GLU A 214 -3.58 -4.33 -5.64
CA GLU A 214 -2.45 -3.56 -5.10
C GLU A 214 -1.19 -3.76 -5.97
N VAL A 215 -0.89 -5.01 -6.37
CA VAL A 215 0.21 -5.28 -7.32
C VAL A 215 -0.02 -4.54 -8.64
N ALA A 216 -1.24 -4.54 -9.18
CA ALA A 216 -1.53 -3.86 -10.43
C ALA A 216 -1.36 -2.33 -10.33
N GLN A 217 -1.73 -1.72 -9.20
CA GLN A 217 -1.47 -0.29 -8.95
C GLN A 217 0.02 0.02 -8.98
N MET A 218 0.84 -0.79 -8.30
CA MET A 218 2.29 -0.61 -8.30
C MET A 218 2.91 -0.80 -9.69
N VAL A 219 2.45 -1.81 -10.44
CA VAL A 219 2.88 -2.06 -11.81
C VAL A 219 2.53 -0.88 -12.72
N ALA A 220 1.31 -0.35 -12.61
CA ALA A 220 0.89 0.82 -13.36
C ALA A 220 1.73 2.05 -13.01
N TRP A 221 2.02 2.23 -11.73
CA TRP A 221 2.85 3.33 -11.27
C TRP A 221 4.27 3.26 -11.83
N VAL A 222 4.95 2.12 -11.74
CA VAL A 222 6.30 1.95 -12.33
C VAL A 222 6.26 2.11 -13.84
N LYS A 223 5.20 1.64 -14.51
CA LYS A 223 5.09 1.76 -15.97
C LYS A 223 4.95 3.21 -16.43
N GLN A 224 4.10 3.99 -15.77
CA GLN A 224 3.83 5.38 -16.15
C GLN A 224 4.92 6.34 -15.66
N HIS A 225 5.43 6.12 -14.46
CA HIS A 225 6.45 6.95 -13.81
C HIS A 225 7.65 6.06 -13.45
N PRO A 226 8.52 5.75 -14.43
CA PRO A 226 9.65 4.86 -14.21
C PRO A 226 10.62 5.42 -13.16
N GLY A 227 11.17 4.50 -12.38
CA GLY A 227 12.23 4.73 -11.41
C GLY A 227 13.60 4.31 -11.91
N VAL A 228 14.63 4.40 -11.07
CA VAL A 228 15.94 3.77 -11.28
C VAL A 228 15.88 2.32 -10.75
N PRO A 229 15.90 1.28 -11.60
CA PRO A 229 15.80 -0.11 -11.14
C PRO A 229 16.91 -0.48 -10.16
N GLY A 230 16.61 -1.34 -9.17
CA GLY A 230 17.55 -1.74 -8.12
C GLY A 230 17.71 -0.74 -6.96
N ASN A 231 17.41 0.55 -7.19
CA ASN A 231 17.46 1.58 -6.16
C ASN A 231 16.06 2.12 -5.81
N ASP A 232 15.15 2.15 -6.79
CA ASP A 232 13.78 2.60 -6.59
C ASP A 232 12.90 1.55 -5.93
N LYS A 233 12.09 2.02 -4.99
CA LYS A 233 11.05 1.26 -4.31
C LYS A 233 9.73 1.99 -4.52
N ARG A 234 8.62 1.25 -4.55
CA ARG A 234 7.27 1.84 -4.53
C ARG A 234 6.57 1.40 -3.26
N VAL A 235 6.02 2.37 -2.52
CA VAL A 235 5.36 2.14 -1.24
C VAL A 235 3.85 2.34 -1.40
N LEU A 236 3.08 1.46 -0.78
CA LEU A 236 1.62 1.54 -0.70
C LEU A 236 1.25 1.31 0.75
N VAL A 237 0.46 2.22 1.29
CA VAL A 237 -0.17 2.09 2.60
C VAL A 237 -1.59 1.62 2.33
N SER A 238 -2.02 0.53 2.95
CA SER A 238 -3.41 0.08 2.83
C SER A 238 -4.08 -0.05 4.18
N GLN A 239 -5.40 0.19 4.20
CA GLN A 239 -6.22 -0.09 5.38
C GLN A 239 -7.41 -0.96 4.97
N ASP A 240 -7.55 -2.11 5.63
CA ASP A 240 -8.61 -3.09 5.43
C ASP A 240 -9.44 -3.19 6.71
N GLY A 241 -10.53 -2.45 6.76
CA GLY A 241 -11.31 -2.28 8.00
C GLY A 241 -10.45 -1.62 9.08
N THR A 242 -10.17 -2.35 10.16
CA THR A 242 -9.41 -1.87 11.31
C THR A 242 -7.90 -2.20 11.27
N ASP A 243 -7.44 -2.87 10.21
CA ASP A 243 -6.06 -3.29 10.03
C ASP A 243 -5.35 -2.48 8.95
N ILE A 244 -4.15 -1.98 9.24
CA ILE A 244 -3.30 -1.21 8.34
C ILE A 244 -2.11 -2.07 7.89
N TYR A 245 -1.69 -1.90 6.64
CA TYR A 245 -0.55 -2.58 6.04
C TYR A 245 0.37 -1.59 5.31
N ILE A 246 1.64 -1.95 5.19
CA ILE A 246 2.61 -1.26 4.34
C ILE A 246 3.19 -2.28 3.37
N SER A 247 3.08 -1.97 2.08
CA SER A 247 3.56 -2.80 1.00
C SER A 247 4.67 -2.09 0.23
N VAL A 248 5.75 -2.82 -0.06
CA VAL A 248 6.95 -2.30 -0.74
C VAL A 248 7.24 -3.15 -1.97
N LEU A 249 7.08 -2.55 -3.15
CA LEU A 249 7.49 -3.17 -4.40
C LEU A 249 8.97 -2.87 -4.67
N GLN A 250 9.78 -3.94 -4.74
CA GLN A 250 11.16 -3.91 -5.18
C GLN A 250 11.30 -4.65 -6.50
N TYR A 251 12.16 -4.16 -7.39
CA TYR A 251 12.33 -4.78 -8.71
C TYR A 251 13.73 -4.58 -9.26
N ASP A 252 14.22 -5.63 -9.92
CA ASP A 252 15.52 -5.65 -10.57
C ASP A 252 15.48 -5.05 -11.99
N PRO A 253 16.64 -4.72 -12.60
CA PRO A 253 16.69 -4.22 -13.98
C PRO A 253 16.12 -5.19 -15.03
N GLY A 254 16.15 -6.51 -14.77
CA GLY A 254 15.58 -7.54 -15.62
C GLY A 254 14.06 -7.52 -15.66
N TRP A 255 13.42 -7.32 -14.50
CA TRP A 255 11.98 -7.11 -14.41
C TRP A 255 11.55 -5.79 -15.04
N PHE A 256 12.30 -4.72 -14.78
CA PHE A 256 12.00 -3.42 -15.38
C PHE A 256 12.07 -3.47 -16.91
N ARG A 257 13.13 -4.10 -17.47
CA ARG A 257 13.23 -4.35 -18.92
C ARG A 257 12.05 -5.18 -19.44
N TYR A 258 11.64 -6.22 -18.70
CA TYR A 258 10.46 -7.00 -19.05
C TYR A 258 9.19 -6.14 -19.11
N LEU A 259 8.98 -5.29 -18.11
CA LEU A 259 7.82 -4.39 -18.02
C LEU A 259 7.80 -3.35 -19.15
N GLN A 260 8.98 -2.89 -19.60
CA GLN A 260 9.05 -1.99 -20.75
C GLN A 260 8.63 -2.67 -22.06
N GLY A 261 8.72 -4.01 -22.13
CA GLY A 261 8.32 -4.79 -23.28
C GLY A 261 9.38 -4.76 -24.41
N GLY A 262 8.96 -5.06 -25.63
CA GLY A 262 9.85 -5.14 -26.80
C GLY A 262 10.47 -6.51 -27.05
N ARG A 263 11.25 -6.61 -28.12
CA ARG A 263 11.85 -7.88 -28.60
C ARG A 263 12.89 -8.36 -27.57
N GLY A 264 12.79 -9.61 -27.14
CA GLY A 264 13.71 -10.18 -26.14
C GLY A 264 13.38 -9.84 -24.68
N SER A 265 12.32 -9.04 -24.40
CA SER A 265 11.90 -8.69 -23.03
C SER A 265 11.60 -9.88 -22.11
N ILE A 266 11.25 -11.02 -22.70
CA ILE A 266 10.97 -12.27 -21.96
C ILE A 266 12.28 -13.02 -21.63
N VAL A 267 13.32 -12.88 -22.45
CA VAL A 267 14.58 -13.58 -22.26
C VAL A 267 15.31 -12.94 -21.07
N HIS A 268 15.68 -13.76 -20.09
CA HIS A 268 16.24 -13.32 -18.81
C HIS A 268 15.37 -12.31 -18.05
N ALA A 269 14.04 -12.38 -18.21
CA ALA A 269 13.11 -11.56 -17.44
C ALA A 269 13.22 -11.86 -15.94
N GLY A 270 13.48 -10.82 -15.14
CA GLY A 270 13.53 -10.90 -13.68
C GLY A 270 12.15 -10.96 -13.04
N PHE A 271 12.10 -10.67 -11.74
CA PHE A 271 10.89 -10.59 -10.94
C PHE A 271 10.84 -9.29 -10.14
N ALA A 272 9.63 -8.81 -9.87
CA ALA A 272 9.40 -7.88 -8.79
C ALA A 272 9.00 -8.65 -7.53
N TYR A 273 9.29 -8.09 -6.37
CA TYR A 273 8.97 -8.64 -5.06
C TYR A 273 8.15 -7.60 -4.32
N MET A 274 6.92 -7.96 -3.91
CA MET A 274 6.07 -7.09 -3.11
C MET A 274 6.07 -7.59 -1.66
N HIS A 275 6.92 -6.97 -0.84
CA HIS A 275 7.00 -7.26 0.58
C HIS A 275 5.86 -6.54 1.31
N ARG A 276 5.08 -7.27 2.09
CA ARG A 276 3.92 -6.73 2.82
C ARG A 276 4.17 -6.87 4.31
N TYR A 277 3.91 -5.79 5.05
CA TYR A 277 4.08 -5.71 6.49
C TYR A 277 2.76 -5.33 7.16
N GLY A 278 2.48 -5.93 8.31
CA GLY A 278 1.24 -5.69 9.06
C GLY A 278 0.67 -6.99 9.65
N PRO A 279 -0.57 -6.96 10.15
CA PRO A 279 -1.38 -5.75 10.33
C PRO A 279 -0.89 -4.87 11.48
N TRP A 280 -1.04 -3.55 11.35
CA TRP A 280 -1.15 -2.63 12.49
C TRP A 280 -2.61 -2.33 12.73
N ASN A 281 -3.09 -2.70 13.90
CA ASN A 281 -4.49 -2.63 14.25
C ASN A 281 -4.80 -1.32 14.97
N ILE A 282 -5.80 -0.57 14.49
CA ILE A 282 -6.14 0.77 15.01
C ILE A 282 -6.71 0.76 16.44
N TRP A 283 -6.97 -0.43 17.00
CA TRP A 283 -7.37 -0.61 18.38
C TRP A 283 -6.16 -0.67 19.34
N VAL A 284 -4.95 -0.83 18.83
CA VAL A 284 -3.77 -1.10 19.66
C VAL A 284 -2.81 0.08 19.64
N ALA A 285 -2.70 0.77 20.77
CA ALA A 285 -1.90 2.00 20.90
C ALA A 285 -0.43 1.79 20.51
N GLN A 286 0.20 0.71 20.99
CA GLN A 286 1.58 0.36 20.65
C GLN A 286 1.78 0.12 19.14
N GLN A 287 0.76 -0.42 18.45
CA GLN A 287 0.83 -0.63 17.01
C GLN A 287 0.67 0.70 16.28
N MET A 288 -0.25 1.56 16.69
CA MET A 288 -0.39 2.90 16.10
C MET A 288 0.85 3.77 16.30
N GLU A 289 1.53 3.66 17.45
CA GLU A 289 2.82 4.30 17.69
C GLU A 289 3.90 3.78 16.72
N HIS A 290 4.00 2.46 16.58
CA HIS A 290 4.97 1.86 15.66
C HIS A 290 4.68 2.22 14.19
N PHE A 291 3.41 2.23 13.78
CA PHE A 291 2.99 2.64 12.44
C PHE A 291 3.32 4.11 12.18
N ALA A 292 2.96 5.00 13.10
CA ALA A 292 3.27 6.43 13.02
C ALA A 292 4.78 6.67 12.85
N GLN A 293 5.62 5.92 13.58
CA GLN A 293 7.08 6.02 13.48
C GLN A 293 7.57 5.68 12.06
N VAL A 294 7.00 4.64 11.43
CA VAL A 294 7.37 4.24 10.07
C VAL A 294 6.90 5.28 9.05
N ILE A 295 5.65 5.76 9.14
CA ILE A 295 5.09 6.77 8.23
C ILE A 295 5.87 8.09 8.33
N LEU A 296 6.16 8.55 9.55
CA LEU A 296 6.90 9.78 9.76
C LEU A 296 8.33 9.65 9.20
N ALA A 297 8.96 8.49 9.32
CA ALA A 297 10.25 8.25 8.70
C ALA A 297 10.19 8.25 7.16
N LEU A 298 9.11 7.76 6.55
CA LEU A 298 8.90 7.85 5.09
C LEU A 298 8.77 9.30 4.59
N LEU A 299 8.30 10.23 5.43
CA LEU A 299 8.22 11.65 5.07
C LEU A 299 9.59 12.32 4.91
N PHE A 300 10.67 11.70 5.41
CA PHE A 300 12.03 12.24 5.28
C PHE A 300 12.84 11.69 4.08
N LEU A 301 12.32 10.70 3.34
CA LEU A 301 13.02 10.03 2.23
C LEU A 301 13.03 10.83 0.93
#